data_AF-A0A0G0FZ41-F1
#
_entry.id   AF-A0A0G0FZ41-F1
#
_cell.length_a   1.000
_cell.length_b   1.000
_cell.length_c   1.000
_cell.angle_alpha   90.00
_cell.angle_beta   90.00
_cell.angle_gamma   90.00
#
_symmetry.space_group_name_H-M   'P 1'
#
loop_
_entity.id
_entity.type
_entity.pdbx_description
1 polymer ?
#
loop_
_entity_poly.entity_id
_entity_poly.type
_entity_poly.pdbx_seq_one_letter_code
_entity_poly.pdbx_strand_id
1 'polypeptide(L)'
;MTNFITNSENLDLKDRLLELIKKSEELKFLVGFFYFSGIRALYDGLKSNPNTVTKVLVGLNVDHSNFGLITNKLLTRSADVF
;
A
#
# COMPACT_ATOMS: atom_id res chain seq x y z
N MET A 1 -1.42 22.28 -13.87
CA MET A 1 -1.75 21.64 -12.58
C MET A 1 -0.90 20.39 -12.45
N THR A 2 -0.03 20.35 -11.44
CA THR A 2 0.88 19.22 -11.20
C THR A 2 0.12 18.16 -10.41
N ASN A 3 -0.48 17.21 -11.11
CA ASN A 3 -1.27 16.13 -10.50
C ASN A 3 -0.42 14.89 -10.14
N PHE A 4 0.90 15.00 -10.29
CA PHE A 4 1.82 13.89 -10.12
C PHE A 4 2.47 13.97 -8.74
N ILE A 5 2.41 12.87 -8.00
CA ILE A 5 2.90 12.75 -6.63
C ILE A 5 4.23 11.99 -6.66
N THR A 6 5.32 12.66 -6.33
CA THR A 6 6.68 12.12 -6.35
C THR A 6 7.32 12.00 -4.98
N ASN A 7 6.61 12.38 -3.91
CA ASN A 7 7.17 12.50 -2.57
C ASN A 7 8.35 13.50 -2.47
N SER A 8 8.29 14.57 -3.26
CA SER A 8 9.24 15.68 -3.26
C SER A 8 8.51 17.00 -2.99
N GLU A 9 9.19 17.95 -2.34
CA GLU A 9 8.72 19.34 -2.21
C GLU A 9 7.27 19.46 -1.65
N ASN A 10 6.94 18.67 -0.62
CA ASN A 10 5.62 18.61 0.05
C ASN A 10 4.47 17.95 -0.74
N LEU A 11 4.75 17.22 -1.82
CA LEU A 11 3.77 16.36 -2.48
C LEU A 11 3.92 14.90 -2.00
N ASP A 12 3.61 14.66 -0.72
CA ASP A 12 3.65 13.31 -0.12
C ASP A 12 2.38 12.51 -0.45
N LEU A 13 2.58 11.28 -0.91
CA LEU A 13 1.51 10.33 -1.19
C LEU A 13 0.68 10.02 0.06
N LYS A 14 1.31 9.94 1.23
CA LYS A 14 0.66 9.68 2.50
C LYS A 14 -0.36 10.77 2.84
N ASP A 15 0.05 12.03 2.74
CA ASP A 15 -0.82 13.15 3.10
C ASP A 15 -2.02 13.24 2.16
N ARG A 16 -1.77 13.02 0.86
CA ARG A 16 -2.85 12.96 -0.12
C ARG A 16 -3.80 11.78 0.13
N LEU A 17 -3.28 10.61 0.47
CA LEU A 17 -4.06 9.42 0.79
C LEU A 17 -4.97 9.67 2.00
N LEU A 18 -4.44 10.28 3.06
CA LEU A 18 -5.21 10.63 4.26
C LEU A 18 -6.31 11.65 3.95
N GLU A 19 -6.03 12.64 3.10
CA GLU A 19 -7.04 13.60 2.65
C GLU A 19 -8.19 12.92 1.89
N LEU A 20 -7.87 11.98 1.00
CA LEU A 20 -8.86 11.23 0.22
C LEU A 20 -9.73 10.36 1.13
N ILE A 21 -9.15 9.61 2.08
CA ILE A 21 -9.91 8.76 3.01
C ILE A 21 -10.92 9.58 3.83
N LYS A 22 -10.53 10.79 4.26
CA LYS A 22 -11.43 11.67 5.02
C LYS A 22 -12.62 12.19 4.21
N LYS A 23 -12.50 12.27 2.89
CA LYS A 23 -13.50 12.88 2.00
C LYS A 23 -14.28 11.86 1.17
N SER A 24 -14.00 10.56 1.31
CA SER A 24 -14.57 9.50 0.48
C SER A 24 -15.40 8.51 1.28
N GLU A 25 -16.55 8.11 0.72
CA GLU A 25 -17.37 7.01 1.23
C GLU A 25 -16.80 5.64 0.82
N GLU A 26 -16.24 5.54 -0.40
CA GLU A 26 -15.59 4.34 -0.92
C GLU A 26 -14.28 4.70 -1.62
N LEU A 27 -13.22 3.92 -1.35
CA LEU A 27 -11.92 4.00 -2.02
C LEU A 27 -11.52 2.63 -2.57
N LYS A 28 -11.06 2.63 -3.82
CA LYS A 28 -10.58 1.42 -4.53
C LYS A 28 -9.15 1.65 -4.97
N PHE A 29 -8.24 0.86 -4.42
CA PHE A 29 -6.82 0.90 -4.74
C PHE A 29 -6.45 -0.28 -5.61
N LEU A 30 -5.66 0.01 -6.65
CA LEU A 30 -5.09 -0.97 -7.53
C LEU A 30 -3.57 -0.80 -7.49
N VAL A 31 -2.87 -1.77 -6.92
CA VAL A 31 -1.44 -1.65 -6.63
C VAL A 31 -0.68 -2.90 -7.11
N GLY A 32 0.53 -2.67 -7.64
CA GLY A 32 1.42 -3.77 -8.04
C GLY A 32 2.01 -4.51 -6.83
N PHE A 33 2.40 -3.78 -5.79
CA PHE A 33 2.94 -4.30 -4.54
C PHE A 33 2.38 -3.52 -3.34
N PHE A 34 2.31 -4.16 -2.17
CA PHE A 34 1.81 -3.52 -0.96
C PHE A 34 2.66 -3.89 0.26
N TYR A 35 3.30 -2.90 0.87
CA TYR A 35 4.13 -3.07 2.06
C TYR A 35 3.35 -2.82 3.36
N PHE A 36 3.82 -3.39 4.48
CA PHE A 36 3.22 -3.16 5.80
C PHE A 36 3.18 -1.68 6.21
N SER A 37 4.15 -0.87 5.77
CA SER A 37 4.15 0.58 5.98
C SER A 37 2.93 1.26 5.35
N GLY A 38 2.47 0.78 4.19
CA GLY A 38 1.26 1.29 3.53
C GLY A 38 -0.02 0.95 4.29
N ILE A 39 -0.10 -0.25 4.89
CA ILE A 39 -1.24 -0.64 5.74
C ILE A 39 -1.37 0.31 6.93
N ARG A 40 -0.26 0.68 7.59
CA ARG A 40 -0.30 1.61 8.73
C ARG A 40 -0.87 2.98 8.34
N ALA A 41 -0.46 3.51 7.20
CA ALA A 41 -0.98 4.79 6.69
C ALA A 41 -2.48 4.72 6.39
N LEU A 42 -2.96 3.63 5.79
CA LEU A 42 -4.40 3.41 5.57
C LEU A 42 -5.16 3.32 6.89
N TYR A 43 -4.63 2.58 7.87
CA TYR A 43 -5.25 2.37 9.16
C TYR A 43 -5.48 3.67 9.93
N ASP A 44 -4.50 4.57 9.93
CA ASP A 44 -4.63 5.88 10.57
C ASP A 44 -5.71 6.74 9.88
N GLY A 45 -5.82 6.65 8.56
CA GLY A 45 -6.89 7.31 7.79
C GLY A 45 -8.27 6.74 8.12
N LEU A 46 -8.40 5.41 8.14
CA LEU A 46 -9.66 4.71 8.42
C LEU A 46 -10.16 4.94 9.84
N LYS A 47 -9.27 5.09 10.82
CA LYS A 47 -9.64 5.52 12.18
C LYS A 47 -10.37 6.85 12.19
N SER A 48 -9.98 7.78 11.32
CA SER A 48 -10.57 9.11 11.24
C SER A 48 -11.91 9.14 10.49
N ASN A 49 -12.21 8.11 9.69
CA ASN A 49 -13.48 7.96 8.97
C ASN A 49 -13.93 6.49 8.97
N PRO A 50 -14.57 6.02 10.06
CA PRO A 50 -14.86 4.59 10.27
C PRO A 50 -15.91 4.02 9.30
N ASN A 51 -16.69 4.87 8.64
CA ASN A 51 -17.72 4.45 7.68
C ASN A 51 -17.18 4.29 6.26
N THR A 52 -15.92 4.67 6.00
CA THR A 52 -15.32 4.55 4.67
C THR A 52 -15.01 3.10 4.33
N VAL A 53 -15.48 2.65 3.17
CA VAL A 53 -15.15 1.34 2.61
C VAL A 53 -13.87 1.45 1.78
N THR A 54 -12.80 0.77 2.21
CA THR A 54 -11.55 0.69 1.44
C THR A 54 -11.33 -0.71 0.87
N LYS A 55 -11.15 -0.80 -0.45
CA LYS A 55 -10.86 -2.03 -1.18
C LYS A 55 -9.47 -1.92 -1.80
N VAL A 56 -8.59 -2.87 -1.52
CA VAL A 56 -7.24 -2.90 -2.07
C VAL A 56 -7.09 -4.17 -2.90
N LEU A 57 -6.90 -4.01 -4.20
CA LEU A 57 -6.51 -5.09 -5.10
C LEU A 57 -5.00 -5.04 -5.29
N VAL A 58 -4.32 -6.04 -4.76
CA VAL A 58 -2.86 -6.23 -4.87
C VAL A 58 -2.57 -7.32 -5.87
N GLY A 59 -1.50 -7.17 -6.65
CA GLY A 59 -1.09 -8.21 -7.58
C GLY A 59 -1.80 -8.07 -8.93
N LEU A 60 -1.86 -6.85 -9.44
CA LEU A 60 -1.78 -6.68 -10.89
C LEU A 60 -0.62 -7.56 -11.37
N ASN A 61 -0.83 -8.38 -12.39
CA ASN A 61 0.12 -9.37 -12.88
C ASN A 61 1.31 -8.68 -13.61
N VAL A 62 1.88 -7.63 -13.01
CA VAL A 62 2.83 -6.68 -13.60
C VAL A 62 4.28 -7.07 -13.36
N ASP A 63 4.58 -8.09 -12.55
CA ASP A 63 5.97 -8.53 -12.40
C ASP A 63 6.12 -10.00 -12.00
N HIS A 64 6.83 -10.78 -12.84
CA HIS A 64 7.26 -12.16 -12.55
C HIS A 64 8.19 -12.23 -11.32
N SER A 65 8.84 -11.13 -10.96
CA SER A 65 9.80 -11.03 -9.85
C SER A 65 9.14 -11.04 -8.47
N ASN A 66 7.85 -10.68 -8.37
CA ASN A 66 7.09 -10.71 -7.11
C ASN A 66 6.92 -12.13 -6.54
N PHE A 67 6.93 -13.15 -7.41
CA PHE A 67 6.92 -14.57 -6.98
C PHE A 67 8.18 -14.92 -6.17
N GLY A 68 9.33 -14.30 -6.50
CA GLY A 68 10.61 -14.58 -5.86
C GLY A 68 10.75 -13.98 -4.45
N LEU A 69 10.20 -12.79 -4.20
CA LEU A 69 10.37 -12.09 -2.91
C LEU A 69 9.63 -12.77 -1.75
N ILE A 70 8.48 -13.40 -2.03
CA ILE A 70 7.73 -14.17 -1.03
C ILE A 70 8.38 -15.54 -0.81
N THR A 71 8.85 -16.18 -1.88
CA THR A 71 9.40 -17.53 -1.86
C THR A 71 10.81 -17.60 -1.25
N ASN A 72 11.68 -16.63 -1.55
CA ASN A 72 13.09 -16.72 -1.16
C ASN A 72 13.30 -16.44 0.34
N LYS A 73 12.45 -15.60 0.96
CA LYS A 73 12.56 -15.25 2.39
C LYS A 73 12.04 -16.35 3.33
N LEU A 74 11.17 -17.22 2.83
CA LEU A 74 10.66 -18.37 3.59
C LEU A 74 11.62 -19.57 3.53
N LEU A 75 12.34 -19.74 2.41
CA LEU A 75 13.29 -20.85 2.25
C LEU A 75 14.65 -20.60 2.93
N THR A 76 15.09 -19.34 3.07
CA THR A 76 16.34 -19.02 3.79
C THR A 76 16.21 -19.20 5.30
N ARG A 77 15.03 -18.97 5.91
CA ARG A 77 14.83 -19.21 7.36
C ARG A 77 14.78 -20.70 7.74
N SER A 78 14.63 -21.61 6.78
CA SER A 78 14.62 -23.05 7.03
C SER A 78 16.00 -23.71 6.93
N ALA A 79 16.99 -23.00 6.36
CA ALA A 79 18.33 -23.52 6.13
C ALA A 79 19.34 -23.16 7.25
N ASP A 80 19.01 -22.20 8.12
CA ASP A 80 19.88 -21.77 9.23
C ASP A 80 19.53 -22.44 10.59
N VAL A 81 18.77 -23.54 10.59
CA VAL A 81 18.38 -24.29 11.82
C VAL A 81 18.71 -25.79 11.73
N PHE A 82 19.74 -26.17 10.96
CA PHE A 82 20.38 -27.48 11.08
C PHE A 82 21.90 -27.36 11.08
#